data_AF-V9UZ18-F1
#
_entry.id   AF-V9UZ18-F1
#
_cell.length_a   1.000
_cell.length_b   1.000
_cell.length_c   1.000
_cell.angle_alpha   90.00
_cell.angle_beta   90.00
_cell.angle_gamma   90.00
#
_symmetry.space_group_name_H-M   'P 1'
#
loop_
_entity.id
_entity.type
_entity.pdbx_description
1 polymer ?
#
loop_
_entity_poly.entity_id
_entity_poly.type
_entity_poly.pdbx_seq_one_letter_code
_entity_poly.pdbx_strand_id
1 'polypeptide(L)'
;MGGWLADNAEKKKTLLAVEVAKGLLALAFFALFGLFTPVLPVLVGLAMVMTALECLYVPTFRAYFPDIVATDQLASVNSGVQVIEDAASIIGPLVFSVCVIVLSREATFLFFATCLVLSAISIATLGPGGQSARQAFDGRAIVRDAARSVCQLRGNNAPLFAVIGCTTLCAMFATSVIRFILPASVLEHFASEAAVGYVLSLLAAGTVLGGVLYTRFNPRTTARLVLRYWLLYGALFLAAAVALQINSWLFLSVLFLVGLIGAFVDIAIVTNIQCLSNEHEVGRNFSLYYFTAVIGDAVSGLVASLVFVLAGPATFIWMTLMLFIAPVHWNLKGNADDPDNRI
;
A
#
# COMPACT_ATOMS: atom_id res chain seq x y z
N MET A 1 15.99 5.53 -3.60
CA MET A 1 17.05 4.74 -4.28
C MET A 1 16.65 4.40 -5.71
N GLY A 2 15.52 3.72 -5.91
CA GLY A 2 15.01 3.38 -7.25
C GLY A 2 14.90 4.58 -8.21
N GLY A 3 14.33 5.70 -7.77
CA GLY A 3 14.25 6.93 -8.60
C GLY A 3 15.61 7.49 -9.01
N TRP A 4 16.55 7.65 -8.08
CA TRP A 4 17.90 8.10 -8.42
C TRP A 4 18.61 7.14 -9.40
N LEU A 5 18.46 5.82 -9.21
CA LEU A 5 19.02 4.83 -10.14
C LEU A 5 18.36 4.93 -11.52
N ALA A 6 17.04 5.13 -11.59
CA ALA A 6 16.31 5.34 -12.83
C ALA A 6 16.81 6.57 -13.60
N ASP A 7 17.18 7.64 -12.89
CA ASP A 7 17.65 8.89 -13.48
C ASP A 7 19.13 8.86 -13.88
N ASN A 8 19.95 7.99 -13.28
CA ASN A 8 21.42 8.03 -13.42
C ASN A 8 22.04 6.77 -14.04
N ALA A 9 21.32 5.66 -14.10
CA ALA A 9 21.79 4.41 -14.70
C ALA A 9 21.33 4.27 -16.15
N GLU A 10 22.00 3.39 -16.90
CA GLU A 10 21.55 3.00 -18.24
C GLU A 10 20.23 2.21 -18.14
N LYS A 11 19.10 2.89 -18.36
CA LYS A 11 17.74 2.39 -18.08
C LYS A 11 17.49 1.00 -18.69
N LYS A 12 17.80 0.82 -19.97
CA LYS A 12 17.67 -0.47 -20.67
C LYS A 12 18.44 -1.60 -19.98
N LYS A 13 19.72 -1.36 -19.63
CA LYS A 13 20.56 -2.36 -18.96
C LYS A 13 20.05 -2.67 -17.56
N THR A 14 19.63 -1.65 -16.82
CA THR A 14 19.03 -1.82 -15.49
C THR A 14 17.76 -2.67 -15.55
N LEU A 15 16.85 -2.39 -16.50
CA LEU A 15 15.63 -3.17 -16.68
C LEU A 15 15.93 -4.64 -17.02
N LEU A 16 16.86 -4.89 -17.95
CA LEU A 16 17.29 -6.25 -18.30
C LEU A 16 17.90 -7.00 -17.11
N ALA A 17 18.78 -6.34 -16.34
CA ALA A 17 19.39 -6.93 -15.16
C ALA A 17 18.35 -7.29 -14.10
N VAL A 18 17.34 -6.43 -13.91
CA VAL A 18 16.24 -6.69 -12.98
C VAL A 18 15.37 -7.86 -13.43
N GLU A 19 15.01 -7.93 -14.71
CA GLU A 19 14.22 -9.07 -15.25
C GLU A 19 14.96 -10.40 -15.09
N VAL A 20 16.25 -10.43 -15.41
CA VAL A 20 17.09 -11.63 -15.23
C VAL A 20 17.16 -12.02 -13.75
N ALA A 21 17.37 -11.06 -12.85
CA ALA A 21 17.41 -11.31 -11.41
C ALA A 21 16.07 -11.84 -10.88
N LYS A 22 14.93 -11.26 -11.31
CA LYS A 22 13.59 -11.77 -10.99
C LYS A 22 13.37 -13.18 -11.54
N GLY A 23 13.83 -13.46 -12.76
CA GLY A 23 13.75 -14.78 -13.38
C GLY A 23 14.50 -15.84 -12.58
N LEU A 24 15.72 -15.52 -12.13
CA LEU A 24 16.50 -16.40 -11.26
C LEU A 24 15.81 -16.63 -9.91
N LEU A 25 15.20 -15.60 -9.33
CA LEU A 25 14.41 -15.74 -8.09
C LEU A 25 13.16 -16.60 -8.29
N ALA A 26 12.45 -16.46 -9.41
CA ALA A 26 11.32 -17.31 -9.76
C ALA A 26 11.74 -18.78 -9.90
N LEU A 27 12.89 -19.05 -10.53
CA LEU A 27 13.47 -20.40 -10.57
C LEU A 27 13.90 -20.91 -9.18
N ALA A 28 14.40 -20.04 -8.31
CA ALA A 28 14.69 -20.39 -6.93
C ALA A 28 13.41 -20.79 -6.16
N PHE A 29 12.29 -20.07 -6.35
CA PHE A 29 11.00 -20.46 -5.80
C PHE A 29 10.51 -21.79 -6.37
N PHE A 30 10.62 -22.01 -7.68
CA PHE A 30 10.30 -23.29 -8.31
C PHE A 30 11.09 -24.45 -7.65
N ALA A 31 12.41 -24.29 -7.49
CA ALA A 31 13.25 -25.30 -6.85
C ALA A 31 12.87 -25.50 -5.37
N LEU A 32 12.61 -24.43 -4.62
CA LEU A 32 12.24 -24.53 -3.20
C LEU A 32 10.90 -25.23 -2.96
N PHE A 33 9.91 -25.03 -3.85
CA PHE A 33 8.61 -25.68 -3.72
C PHE A 33 8.57 -27.07 -4.38
N GLY A 34 9.44 -27.35 -5.35
CA GLY A 34 9.46 -28.63 -6.07
C GLY A 34 10.48 -29.66 -5.56
N LEU A 35 11.63 -29.23 -5.03
CA LEU A 35 12.76 -30.11 -4.68
C LEU A 35 13.09 -30.11 -3.19
N PHE A 36 12.68 -29.08 -2.45
CA PHE A 36 13.05 -28.90 -1.05
C PHE A 36 11.81 -28.70 -0.17
N THR A 37 12.01 -28.77 1.15
CA THR A 37 11.00 -28.31 2.10
C THR A 37 11.19 -26.80 2.29
N PRO A 38 10.24 -25.96 1.86
CA PRO A 38 10.41 -24.51 1.92
C PRO A 38 10.49 -24.05 3.39
N VAL A 39 11.62 -23.47 3.78
CA VAL A 39 11.82 -22.90 5.12
C VAL A 39 11.43 -21.42 5.08
N LEU A 40 10.54 -21.02 5.99
CA LEU A 40 9.93 -19.68 5.99
C LEU A 40 10.92 -18.50 5.87
N PRO A 41 12.08 -18.46 6.59
CA PRO A 41 13.02 -17.35 6.47
C PRO A 41 13.63 -17.22 5.06
N VAL A 42 13.83 -18.33 4.36
CA VAL A 42 14.35 -18.32 2.99
C VAL A 42 13.30 -17.75 2.04
N LEU A 43 12.03 -18.17 2.17
CA LEU A 43 10.93 -17.63 1.37
C LEU A 43 10.78 -16.12 1.55
N VAL A 44 10.82 -15.66 2.81
CA VAL A 44 10.74 -14.23 3.15
C VAL A 44 11.92 -13.48 2.53
N GLY A 45 13.15 -13.99 2.68
CA GLY A 45 14.34 -13.38 2.08
C GLY A 45 14.22 -13.21 0.57
N LEU A 46 13.79 -14.25 -0.15
CA LEU A 46 13.60 -14.19 -1.60
C LEU A 46 12.48 -13.22 -2.00
N ALA A 47 11.35 -13.21 -1.27
CA ALA A 47 10.26 -12.28 -1.52
C ALA A 47 10.67 -10.82 -1.30
N MET A 48 11.51 -10.55 -0.29
CA MET A 48 12.08 -9.23 -0.05
C MET A 48 12.98 -8.78 -1.21
N VAL A 49 13.84 -9.67 -1.73
CA VAL A 49 14.67 -9.35 -2.90
C VAL A 49 13.82 -9.09 -4.14
N MET A 50 12.79 -9.91 -4.38
CA MET A 50 11.83 -9.67 -5.47
C MET A 50 11.19 -8.28 -5.36
N THR A 51 10.75 -7.90 -4.16
CA THR A 51 10.13 -6.59 -3.92
C THR A 51 11.14 -5.45 -4.10
N ALA A 52 12.38 -5.62 -3.65
CA ALA A 52 13.44 -4.63 -3.82
C ALA A 52 13.77 -4.40 -5.31
N LEU A 53 13.77 -5.47 -6.12
CA LEU A 53 13.93 -5.39 -7.57
C LEU A 53 12.76 -4.67 -8.24
N GLU A 54 11.52 -4.91 -7.78
CA GLU A 54 10.33 -4.20 -8.27
C GLU A 54 10.42 -2.68 -8.02
N CYS A 55 10.87 -2.29 -6.82
CA CYS A 55 11.09 -0.88 -6.45
C CYS A 55 12.14 -0.17 -7.32
N LEU A 56 13.01 -0.93 -8.01
CA LEU A 56 13.93 -0.39 -9.02
C LEU A 56 13.32 -0.40 -10.42
N TYR A 57 12.57 -1.46 -10.75
CA TYR A 57 11.97 -1.66 -12.07
C TYR A 57 10.98 -0.55 -12.41
N VAL A 58 9.95 -0.35 -11.58
CA VAL A 58 8.82 0.56 -11.86
C VAL A 58 9.29 1.98 -12.22
N PRO A 59 10.11 2.68 -11.40
CA PRO A 59 10.56 4.02 -11.76
C PRO A 59 11.47 4.03 -12.99
N THR A 60 12.33 3.01 -13.16
CA THR A 60 13.22 2.92 -14.33
C THR A 60 12.44 2.71 -15.63
N PHE A 61 11.40 1.88 -15.59
CA PHE A 61 10.52 1.58 -16.72
C PHE A 61 9.76 2.84 -17.16
N ARG A 62 9.18 3.57 -16.19
CA ARG A 62 8.48 4.83 -16.46
C ARG A 62 9.43 5.91 -16.98
N ALA A 63 10.65 6.01 -16.46
CA ALA A 63 11.67 6.97 -16.89
C ALA A 63 12.29 6.65 -18.27
N TYR A 64 12.05 5.46 -18.81
CA TYR A 64 12.62 5.01 -20.08
C TYR A 64 11.79 5.43 -21.29
N PHE A 65 10.46 5.56 -21.16
CA PHE A 65 9.58 5.97 -22.27
C PHE A 65 9.97 7.29 -22.94
N PRO A 66 10.33 8.37 -22.20
CA PRO A 66 10.81 9.61 -22.81
C PRO A 66 12.06 9.47 -23.69
N ASP A 67 12.85 8.40 -23.54
CA ASP A 67 14.04 8.17 -24.34
C ASP A 67 13.75 7.49 -25.68
N ILE A 68 12.61 6.78 -25.78
CA ILE A 68 12.28 5.91 -26.92
C ILE A 68 11.05 6.36 -27.69
N VAL A 69 10.31 7.36 -27.19
CA VAL A 69 9.09 7.90 -27.81
C VAL A 69 9.20 9.41 -27.95
N ALA A 70 8.67 9.95 -29.05
CA ALA A 70 8.57 11.39 -29.25
C ALA A 70 7.64 12.06 -28.22
N THR A 71 7.97 13.30 -27.84
CA THR A 71 7.29 14.01 -26.73
C THR A 71 5.79 14.19 -26.96
N ASP A 72 5.36 14.37 -28.20
CA ASP A 72 3.96 14.50 -28.63
C ASP A 72 3.16 13.21 -28.44
N GLN A 73 3.81 12.06 -28.43
CA GLN A 73 3.17 10.75 -28.26
C GLN A 73 3.19 10.24 -26.81
N LEU A 74 3.94 10.88 -25.91
CA LEU A 74 4.11 10.41 -24.53
C LEU A 74 2.79 10.27 -23.77
N ALA A 75 1.84 11.17 -23.96
CA ALA A 75 0.53 11.09 -23.32
C ALA A 75 -0.24 9.84 -23.78
N SER A 76 -0.21 9.54 -25.08
CA SER A 76 -0.84 8.35 -25.66
C SER A 76 -0.19 7.07 -25.13
N VAL A 77 1.14 7.02 -25.07
CA VAL A 77 1.87 5.85 -24.57
C VAL A 77 1.61 5.64 -23.08
N ASN A 78 1.67 6.69 -22.26
CA ASN A 78 1.38 6.59 -20.84
C ASN A 78 -0.07 6.14 -20.57
N SER A 79 -1.03 6.62 -21.36
CA SER A 79 -2.42 6.16 -21.27
C SER A 79 -2.55 4.67 -21.61
N GLY A 80 -1.91 4.21 -22.70
CA GLY A 80 -1.91 2.80 -23.07
C GLY A 80 -1.26 1.91 -22.01
N VAL A 81 -0.11 2.32 -21.46
CA VAL A 81 0.56 1.61 -20.35
C VAL A 81 -0.33 1.53 -19.12
N GLN A 82 -1.01 2.62 -18.75
CA GLN A 82 -1.92 2.63 -17.60
C GLN A 82 -3.06 1.61 -17.78
N VAL A 83 -3.69 1.57 -18.96
CA VAL A 83 -4.76 0.60 -19.26
C VAL A 83 -4.24 -0.83 -19.17
N ILE A 84 -3.02 -1.10 -19.65
CA ILE A 84 -2.39 -2.41 -19.54
C ILE A 84 -2.13 -2.79 -18.08
N GLU A 85 -1.60 -1.87 -17.27
CA GLU A 85 -1.35 -2.10 -15.84
C GLU A 85 -2.66 -2.37 -15.07
N ASP A 86 -3.71 -1.57 -15.32
CA ASP A 86 -5.01 -1.74 -14.68
C ASP A 86 -5.63 -3.09 -15.07
N ALA A 87 -5.60 -3.46 -16.36
CA ALA A 87 -6.07 -4.75 -16.83
C ALA A 87 -5.24 -5.91 -16.24
N ALA A 88 -3.91 -5.77 -16.19
CA ALA A 88 -3.01 -6.77 -15.62
C ALA A 88 -3.22 -6.95 -14.11
N SER A 89 -3.61 -5.90 -13.37
CA SER A 89 -3.91 -5.97 -11.94
C SER A 89 -5.12 -6.87 -11.63
N ILE A 90 -6.04 -7.02 -12.59
CA ILE A 90 -7.24 -7.86 -12.50
C ILE A 90 -6.97 -9.25 -13.08
N ILE A 91 -6.45 -9.30 -14.30
CA ILE A 91 -6.23 -10.55 -15.05
C ILE A 91 -5.08 -11.36 -14.46
N GLY A 92 -4.03 -10.69 -13.98
CA GLY A 92 -2.83 -11.32 -13.42
C GLY A 92 -3.16 -12.32 -12.30
N PRO A 93 -3.80 -11.90 -11.19
CA PRO A 93 -4.20 -12.81 -10.12
C PRO A 93 -5.10 -13.95 -10.59
N LEU A 94 -6.00 -13.71 -11.55
CA LEU A 94 -6.88 -14.75 -12.10
C LEU A 94 -6.08 -15.81 -12.87
N VAL A 95 -5.20 -15.38 -13.78
CA VAL A 95 -4.33 -16.29 -14.55
C VAL A 95 -3.47 -17.11 -13.60
N PHE A 96 -2.84 -16.47 -12.61
CA PHE A 96 -2.01 -17.17 -11.63
C PHE A 96 -2.80 -18.12 -10.73
N SER A 97 -4.04 -17.77 -10.37
CA SER A 97 -4.92 -18.68 -9.61
C SER A 97 -5.25 -19.94 -10.42
N VAL A 98 -5.57 -19.78 -11.71
CA VAL A 98 -5.81 -20.90 -12.63
C VAL A 98 -4.53 -21.73 -12.82
N CYS A 99 -3.37 -21.09 -12.99
CA CYS A 99 -2.08 -21.80 -13.08
C CYS A 99 -1.82 -22.66 -11.84
N VAL A 100 -2.09 -22.16 -10.62
CA VAL A 100 -1.89 -22.95 -9.40
C VAL A 100 -2.81 -24.17 -9.37
N ILE A 101 -4.07 -24.02 -9.81
CA ILE A 101 -5.06 -25.11 -9.84
C ILE A 101 -4.71 -26.16 -10.90
N VAL A 102 -4.26 -25.74 -12.09
CA VAL A 102 -4.07 -26.63 -13.25
C VAL A 102 -2.65 -27.19 -13.34
N LEU A 103 -1.62 -26.38 -13.08
CA LEU A 103 -0.22 -26.73 -13.30
C LEU A 103 0.50 -27.21 -12.04
N SER A 104 -0.04 -26.91 -10.85
CA SER A 104 0.61 -26.96 -9.53
C SER A 104 1.30 -25.66 -9.10
N ARG A 105 1.59 -25.55 -7.80
CA ARG A 105 2.17 -24.35 -7.17
C ARG A 105 3.59 -24.09 -7.69
N GLU A 106 4.42 -25.12 -7.75
CA GLU A 106 5.79 -25.02 -8.24
C GLU A 106 5.81 -24.66 -9.72
N ALA A 107 5.06 -25.36 -10.58
CA ALA A 107 5.02 -25.07 -12.02
C ALA A 107 4.55 -23.65 -12.33
N THR A 108 3.75 -23.04 -11.45
CA THR A 108 3.36 -21.62 -11.56
C THR A 108 4.56 -20.66 -11.49
N PHE A 109 5.57 -20.96 -10.68
CA PHE A 109 6.81 -20.18 -10.64
C PHE A 109 7.66 -20.36 -11.91
N LEU A 110 7.63 -21.55 -12.51
CA LEU A 110 8.27 -21.78 -13.81
C LEU A 110 7.58 -20.99 -14.92
N PHE A 111 6.24 -21.01 -14.94
CA PHE A 111 5.45 -20.16 -15.84
C PHE A 111 5.81 -18.68 -15.66
N PHE A 112 5.89 -18.20 -14.42
CA PHE A 112 6.32 -16.82 -14.16
C PHE A 112 7.73 -16.52 -14.70
N ALA A 113 8.69 -17.43 -14.51
CA ALA A 113 10.02 -17.30 -15.08
C ALA A 113 10.00 -17.19 -16.60
N THR A 114 9.14 -17.96 -17.30
CA THR A 114 8.98 -17.85 -18.76
C THR A 114 8.45 -16.48 -19.18
N CYS A 115 7.49 -15.92 -18.45
CA CYS A 115 6.98 -14.56 -18.70
C CYS A 115 8.08 -13.50 -18.53
N LEU A 116 8.92 -13.62 -17.50
CA LEU A 116 10.04 -12.70 -17.27
C LEU A 116 11.10 -12.79 -18.38
N VAL A 117 11.35 -13.98 -18.92
CA VAL A 117 12.22 -14.16 -20.10
C VAL A 117 11.62 -13.48 -21.34
N LEU A 118 10.31 -13.64 -21.59
CA LEU A 118 9.63 -12.95 -22.68
C LEU A 118 9.66 -11.42 -22.52
N SER A 119 9.51 -10.93 -21.28
CA SER A 119 9.68 -9.51 -20.95
C SER A 119 11.10 -9.04 -21.25
N ALA A 120 12.12 -9.76 -20.80
CA ALA A 120 13.52 -9.43 -21.06
C ALA A 120 13.84 -9.40 -22.56
N ILE A 121 13.33 -10.37 -23.34
CA ILE A 121 13.48 -10.38 -24.80
C ILE A 121 12.81 -9.13 -25.41
N SER A 122 11.60 -8.80 -24.98
CA SER A 122 10.88 -7.61 -25.46
C SER A 122 11.66 -6.33 -25.18
N ILE A 123 12.19 -6.16 -23.97
CA ILE A 123 13.04 -5.02 -23.59
C ILE A 123 14.34 -5.00 -24.41
N ALA A 124 14.92 -6.16 -24.72
CA ALA A 124 16.12 -6.24 -25.53
C ALA A 124 15.90 -5.71 -26.95
N THR A 125 14.70 -5.81 -27.51
CA THR A 125 14.34 -5.26 -28.83
C THR A 125 14.19 -3.73 -28.87
N LEU A 126 14.04 -3.07 -27.71
CA LEU A 126 13.88 -1.62 -27.63
C LEU A 126 15.19 -0.86 -27.93
N GLY A 127 15.08 0.37 -28.42
CA GLY A 127 16.22 1.23 -28.71
C GLY A 127 17.07 1.57 -27.47
N PRO A 128 18.33 1.99 -27.61
CA PRO A 128 19.13 2.39 -26.46
C PRO A 128 18.47 3.57 -25.71
N GLY A 129 18.53 3.54 -24.37
CA GLY A 129 18.08 4.66 -23.55
C GLY A 129 19.09 5.79 -23.54
N GLY A 130 18.61 7.01 -23.28
CA GLY A 130 19.45 8.17 -23.08
C GLY A 130 20.31 7.98 -21.84
N GLN A 131 21.58 8.38 -21.92
CA GLN A 131 22.46 8.45 -20.75
C GLN A 131 22.34 9.85 -20.14
N SER A 132 21.70 9.95 -18.99
CA SER A 132 21.77 11.16 -18.16
C SER A 132 23.15 11.31 -17.52
N ALA A 133 23.54 12.55 -17.24
CA ALA A 133 24.77 12.84 -16.53
C ALA A 133 24.79 12.12 -15.18
N ARG A 134 25.82 11.32 -14.90
CA ARG A 134 25.99 10.62 -13.63
C ARG A 134 26.17 11.64 -12.50
N GLN A 135 25.13 11.87 -11.72
CA GLN A 135 25.27 12.50 -10.40
C GLN A 135 25.76 11.45 -9.40
N ALA A 136 26.30 11.90 -8.27
CA ALA A 136 26.64 11.00 -7.16
C ALA A 136 25.37 10.64 -6.38
N PHE A 137 25.28 9.39 -5.90
CA PHE A 137 24.19 9.00 -5.01
C PHE A 137 24.42 9.60 -3.63
N ASP A 138 23.60 10.57 -3.24
CA ASP A 138 23.55 11.07 -1.88
C ASP A 138 22.25 10.66 -1.21
N GLY A 139 22.25 9.46 -0.62
CA GLY A 139 21.11 8.98 0.18
C GLY A 139 20.81 9.87 1.39
N ARG A 140 21.81 10.56 1.95
CA ARG A 140 21.60 11.47 3.08
C ARG A 140 20.88 12.73 2.62
N ALA A 141 21.14 13.23 1.41
CA ALA A 141 20.39 14.34 0.84
C ALA A 141 18.89 13.99 0.68
N ILE A 142 18.57 12.81 0.15
CA ILE A 142 17.16 12.37 0.01
C ILE A 142 16.45 12.31 1.36
N VAL A 143 17.08 11.70 2.37
CA VAL A 143 16.51 11.64 3.72
C VAL A 143 16.37 13.03 4.34
N ARG A 144 17.37 13.90 4.15
CA ARG A 144 17.34 15.29 4.62
C ARG A 144 16.24 16.10 3.94
N ASP A 145 15.99 15.90 2.66
CA ASP A 145 14.96 16.62 1.91
C ASP A 145 13.55 16.13 2.28
N ALA A 146 13.37 14.83 2.52
CA ALA A 146 12.15 14.29 3.09
C ALA A 146 11.91 14.83 4.51
N ALA A 147 12.92 14.81 5.38
CA ALA A 147 12.84 15.36 6.73
C ALA A 147 12.54 16.87 6.72
N ARG A 148 13.17 17.63 5.82
CA ARG A 148 12.89 19.06 5.62
C ARG A 148 11.45 19.28 5.20
N SER A 149 10.92 18.46 4.29
CA SER A 149 9.52 18.56 3.83
C SER A 149 8.55 18.32 4.98
N VAL A 150 8.82 17.33 5.85
CA VAL A 150 8.01 17.07 7.06
C VAL A 150 8.10 18.24 8.04
N CYS A 151 9.30 18.78 8.30
CA CYS A 151 9.50 19.92 9.20
C CYS A 151 8.81 21.19 8.68
N GLN A 152 8.91 21.47 7.38
CA GLN A 152 8.24 22.59 6.73
C GLN A 152 6.72 22.45 6.82
N LEU A 153 6.19 21.25 6.58
CA LEU A 153 4.76 20.99 6.70
C LEU A 153 4.26 21.21 8.12
N ARG A 154 5.01 20.74 9.13
CA ARG A 154 4.68 20.93 10.54
C ARG A 154 4.65 22.41 10.95
N GLY A 155 5.56 23.24 10.41
CA GLY A 155 5.64 24.66 10.72
C GLY A 155 4.63 25.52 9.96
N ASN A 156 4.42 25.24 8.68
CA ASN A 156 3.67 26.10 7.77
C ASN A 156 2.21 25.66 7.59
N ASN A 157 1.89 24.38 7.83
CA ASN A 157 0.57 23.83 7.54
C ASN A 157 0.19 22.72 8.55
N ALA A 158 -0.03 23.13 9.80
CA ALA A 158 -0.42 22.26 10.90
C ALA A 158 -1.61 21.32 10.60
N PRO A 159 -2.71 21.74 9.94
CA PRO A 159 -3.83 20.83 9.66
C PRO A 159 -3.44 19.74 8.65
N LEU A 160 -2.66 20.07 7.62
CA LEU A 160 -2.19 19.07 6.66
C LEU A 160 -1.17 18.10 7.29
N PHE A 161 -0.30 18.60 8.16
CA PHE A 161 0.59 17.76 8.96
C PHE A 161 -0.19 16.80 9.87
N ALA A 162 -1.29 17.27 10.49
CA ALA A 162 -2.15 16.42 11.31
C ALA A 162 -2.80 15.30 10.50
N VAL A 163 -3.30 15.61 9.29
CA VAL A 163 -3.88 14.61 8.37
C VAL A 163 -2.86 13.55 7.98
N ILE A 164 -1.69 13.96 7.46
CA ILE A 164 -0.67 13.02 6.98
C ILE A 164 -0.05 12.24 8.15
N GLY A 165 0.26 12.91 9.25
CA GLY A 165 0.89 12.31 10.43
C GLY A 165 -0.03 11.31 11.14
N CYS A 166 -1.29 11.69 11.39
CA CYS A 166 -2.27 10.78 11.99
C CYS A 166 -2.54 9.58 11.08
N THR A 167 -2.70 9.80 9.77
CA THR A 167 -2.94 8.72 8.82
C THR A 167 -1.77 7.74 8.77
N THR A 168 -0.54 8.26 8.77
CA THR A 168 0.68 7.43 8.83
C THR A 168 0.69 6.57 10.09
N LEU A 169 0.38 7.17 11.25
CA LEU A 169 0.32 6.42 12.51
C LEU A 169 -0.78 5.36 12.49
N CYS A 170 -1.95 5.67 11.93
CA CYS A 170 -3.05 4.70 11.84
C CYS A 170 -2.73 3.57 10.85
N ALA A 171 -2.06 3.86 9.74
CA ALA A 171 -1.59 2.86 8.77
C ALA A 171 -0.64 1.83 9.40
N MET A 172 0.16 2.23 10.39
CA MET A 172 1.00 1.31 11.18
C MET A 172 0.19 0.22 11.90
N PHE A 173 -1.13 0.35 12.04
CA PHE A 173 -1.96 -0.68 12.66
C PHE A 173 -2.98 -1.25 11.68
N ALA A 174 -3.65 -0.40 10.90
CA ALA A 174 -4.75 -0.78 10.03
C ALA A 174 -4.35 -1.79 8.95
N THR A 175 -3.17 -1.63 8.34
CA THR A 175 -2.76 -2.43 7.19
C THR A 175 -2.59 -3.91 7.55
N SER A 176 -1.89 -4.22 8.64
CA SER A 176 -1.79 -5.60 9.13
C SER A 176 -3.11 -6.16 9.62
N VAL A 177 -3.98 -5.33 10.22
CA VAL A 177 -5.31 -5.75 10.65
C VAL A 177 -6.12 -6.26 9.46
N ILE A 178 -6.18 -5.49 8.38
CA ILE A 178 -6.99 -5.83 7.20
C ILE A 178 -6.37 -6.97 6.41
N ARG A 179 -5.06 -6.92 6.15
CA ARG A 179 -4.39 -7.85 5.23
C ARG A 179 -4.06 -9.21 5.84
N PHE A 180 -3.80 -9.27 7.14
CA PHE A 180 -3.28 -10.49 7.77
C PHE A 180 -4.13 -10.94 8.95
N ILE A 181 -4.35 -10.06 9.94
CA ILE A 181 -4.96 -10.46 11.21
C ILE A 181 -6.44 -10.81 11.04
N LEU A 182 -7.21 -10.03 10.29
CA LEU A 182 -8.62 -10.28 10.04
C LEU A 182 -8.83 -11.60 9.26
N PRO A 183 -8.18 -11.83 8.09
CA PRO A 183 -8.25 -13.12 7.40
C PRO A 183 -7.85 -14.30 8.28
N ALA A 184 -6.76 -14.18 9.06
CA ALA A 184 -6.31 -15.24 9.95
C ALA A 184 -7.32 -15.52 11.07
N SER A 185 -7.88 -14.48 11.69
CA SER A 185 -8.88 -14.63 12.77
C SER A 185 -10.18 -15.27 12.27
N VAL A 186 -10.61 -14.91 11.05
CA VAL A 186 -11.79 -15.51 10.40
C VAL A 186 -11.52 -16.97 10.04
N LEU A 187 -10.34 -17.27 9.48
CA LEU A 187 -9.96 -18.63 9.13
C LEU A 187 -9.86 -19.52 10.38
N GLU A 188 -9.28 -19.01 11.46
CA GLU A 188 -9.17 -19.73 12.75
C GLU A 188 -10.54 -19.97 13.39
N HIS A 189 -11.44 -18.98 13.36
CA HIS A 189 -12.76 -19.08 13.98
C HIS A 189 -13.74 -19.95 13.17
N PHE A 190 -13.75 -19.83 11.84
CA PHE A 190 -14.72 -20.51 10.97
C PHE A 190 -14.17 -21.74 10.24
N ALA A 191 -12.86 -22.01 10.32
CA ALA A 191 -12.16 -23.09 9.62
C ALA A 191 -12.46 -23.15 8.10
N SER A 192 -12.69 -22.00 7.46
CA SER A 192 -13.15 -21.90 6.07
C SER A 192 -12.50 -20.75 5.32
N GLU A 193 -11.81 -21.07 4.22
CA GLU A 193 -11.24 -20.07 3.30
C GLU A 193 -12.33 -19.27 2.58
N ALA A 194 -13.48 -19.89 2.31
CA ALA A 194 -14.63 -19.20 1.72
C ALA A 194 -15.18 -18.09 2.64
N ALA A 195 -15.16 -18.31 3.96
CA ALA A 195 -15.59 -17.32 4.94
C ALA A 195 -14.71 -16.06 4.91
N VAL A 196 -13.40 -16.20 4.70
CA VAL A 196 -12.48 -15.07 4.49
C VAL A 196 -12.88 -14.28 3.25
N GLY A 197 -13.17 -14.96 2.14
CA GLY A 197 -13.65 -14.35 0.91
C GLY A 197 -14.94 -13.55 1.10
N TYR A 198 -15.92 -14.11 1.84
CA TYR A 198 -17.18 -13.41 2.15
C TYR A 198 -16.96 -12.19 3.04
N VAL A 199 -16.13 -12.29 4.07
CA VAL A 199 -15.81 -11.16 4.96
C VAL A 199 -15.15 -10.02 4.19
N LEU A 200 -14.16 -10.31 3.35
CA LEU A 200 -13.49 -9.30 2.52
C LEU A 200 -14.44 -8.69 1.48
N SER A 201 -15.34 -9.50 0.91
CA SER A 201 -16.37 -9.02 -0.02
C SER A 201 -17.37 -8.09 0.67
N LEU A 202 -17.76 -8.40 1.92
CA LEU A 202 -18.66 -7.57 2.72
C LEU A 202 -18.01 -6.23 3.09
N LEU A 203 -16.73 -6.26 3.46
CA LEU A 203 -15.93 -5.06 3.69
C LEU A 203 -15.90 -4.20 2.43
N ALA A 204 -15.60 -4.78 1.27
CA ALA A 204 -15.57 -4.07 -0.02
C ALA A 204 -16.94 -3.50 -0.39
N ALA A 205 -18.03 -4.25 -0.17
CA ALA A 205 -19.40 -3.76 -0.40
C ALA A 205 -19.72 -2.54 0.48
N GLY A 206 -19.31 -2.57 1.75
CA GLY A 206 -19.39 -1.43 2.65
C GLY A 206 -18.63 -0.22 2.11
N THR A 207 -17.39 -0.43 1.64
CA THR A 207 -16.55 0.63 1.04
C THR A 207 -17.19 1.27 -0.19
N VAL A 208 -17.77 0.48 -1.09
CA VAL A 208 -18.50 1.00 -2.26
C VAL A 208 -19.68 1.87 -1.82
N LEU A 209 -20.50 1.38 -0.90
CA LEU A 209 -21.64 2.15 -0.39
C LEU A 209 -21.17 3.44 0.33
N GLY A 210 -20.10 3.36 1.09
CA GLY A 210 -19.47 4.51 1.75
C GLY A 210 -19.00 5.57 0.74
N GLY A 211 -18.38 5.16 -0.36
CA GLY A 211 -17.98 6.08 -1.42
C GLY A 211 -19.15 6.87 -2.01
N VAL A 212 -20.29 6.21 -2.25
CA VAL A 212 -21.52 6.85 -2.75
C VAL A 212 -22.14 7.78 -1.70
N LEU A 213 -22.13 7.39 -0.43
CA LEU A 213 -22.75 8.15 0.65
C LEU A 213 -21.89 9.31 1.16
N TYR A 214 -20.58 9.29 0.93
CA TYR A 214 -19.65 10.27 1.50
C TYR A 214 -20.05 11.71 1.21
N THR A 215 -20.35 12.03 -0.06
CA THR A 215 -20.72 13.40 -0.48
C THR A 215 -22.03 13.89 0.12
N ARG A 216 -22.95 12.96 0.44
CA ARG A 216 -24.23 13.28 1.09
C ARG A 216 -24.05 13.67 2.55
N PHE A 217 -23.11 13.03 3.25
CA PHE A 217 -22.85 13.30 4.67
C PHE A 217 -21.80 14.40 4.89
N ASN A 218 -20.92 14.62 3.93
CA ASN A 218 -19.79 15.54 4.04
C ASN A 218 -19.74 16.55 2.90
N PRO A 219 -20.58 17.60 2.93
CA PRO A 219 -20.53 18.66 1.93
C PRO A 219 -19.22 19.48 2.01
N ARG A 220 -18.54 19.48 3.17
CA ARG A 220 -17.20 20.06 3.37
C ARG A 220 -16.38 19.11 4.22
N THR A 221 -15.14 18.86 3.82
CA THR A 221 -14.20 18.05 4.59
C THR A 221 -13.24 18.94 5.37
N THR A 222 -12.81 18.48 6.55
CA THR A 222 -11.83 19.20 7.38
C THR A 222 -10.81 18.22 7.94
N ALA A 223 -9.64 18.71 8.32
CA ALA A 223 -8.61 17.88 8.95
C ALA A 223 -9.13 17.16 10.20
N ARG A 224 -9.96 17.83 11.01
CA ARG A 224 -10.57 17.25 12.22
C ARG A 224 -11.54 16.11 11.87
N LEU A 225 -12.23 16.21 10.73
CA LEU A 225 -13.13 15.16 10.26
C LEU A 225 -12.36 13.87 9.90
N VAL A 226 -11.18 13.99 9.28
CA VAL A 226 -10.29 12.83 9.03
C VAL A 226 -9.93 12.12 10.32
N LEU A 227 -9.56 12.87 11.37
CA LEU A 227 -9.22 12.30 12.68
C LEU A 227 -10.41 11.58 13.32
N ARG A 228 -11.61 12.16 13.21
CA ARG A 228 -12.85 11.55 13.71
C ARG A 228 -13.19 10.26 12.96
N TYR A 229 -12.97 10.21 11.65
CA TYR A 229 -13.18 8.99 10.89
C TYR A 229 -12.15 7.91 11.22
N TRP A 230 -10.88 8.25 11.42
CA TRP A 230 -9.90 7.29 11.93
C TRP A 230 -10.27 6.75 13.31
N LEU A 231 -10.74 7.62 14.21
CA LEU A 231 -11.20 7.21 15.54
C LEU A 231 -12.40 6.25 15.45
N LEU A 232 -13.39 6.60 14.64
CA LEU A 232 -14.57 5.75 14.42
C LEU A 232 -14.19 4.42 13.75
N TYR A 233 -13.27 4.46 12.79
CA TYR A 233 -12.76 3.28 12.10
C TYR A 233 -12.06 2.32 13.07
N GLY A 234 -11.18 2.83 13.93
CA GLY A 234 -10.55 2.05 15.00
C GLY A 234 -11.57 1.49 16.00
N ALA A 235 -12.58 2.29 16.38
CA ALA A 235 -13.64 1.83 17.29
C ALA A 235 -14.48 0.69 16.68
N LEU A 236 -14.85 0.81 15.41
CA LEU A 236 -15.60 -0.23 14.69
C LEU A 236 -14.77 -1.50 14.52
N PHE A 237 -13.47 -1.37 14.22
CA PHE A 237 -12.58 -2.52 14.16
C PHE A 237 -12.42 -3.22 15.49
N LEU A 238 -12.29 -2.46 16.59
CA LEU A 238 -12.25 -3.02 17.94
C LEU A 238 -13.57 -3.70 18.29
N ALA A 239 -14.70 -3.09 17.94
CA ALA A 239 -16.02 -3.69 18.11
C ALA A 239 -16.17 -4.98 17.27
N ALA A 240 -15.61 -5.03 16.06
CA ALA A 240 -15.59 -6.23 15.24
C ALA A 240 -14.75 -7.34 15.90
N ALA A 241 -13.57 -7.02 16.44
CA ALA A 241 -12.73 -7.98 17.14
C ALA A 241 -13.43 -8.62 18.35
N VAL A 242 -14.20 -7.82 19.11
CA VAL A 242 -15.01 -8.31 20.22
C VAL A 242 -16.25 -9.08 19.73
N ALA A 243 -16.94 -8.57 18.71
CA ALA A 243 -18.15 -9.18 18.16
C ALA A 243 -17.88 -10.57 17.57
N LEU A 244 -16.70 -10.81 17.01
CA LEU A 244 -16.27 -12.11 16.50
C LEU A 244 -16.35 -13.21 17.57
N GLN A 245 -16.11 -12.86 18.84
CA GLN A 245 -16.14 -13.81 19.97
C GLN A 245 -17.55 -14.05 20.52
N ILE A 246 -18.51 -13.17 20.19
CA ILE A 246 -19.86 -13.19 20.78
C ILE A 246 -20.88 -13.71 19.78
N ASN A 247 -20.91 -13.15 18.58
CA ASN A 247 -21.93 -13.44 17.58
C ASN A 247 -21.44 -13.10 16.16
N SER A 248 -21.39 -14.11 15.29
CA SER A 248 -20.94 -13.99 13.90
C SER A 248 -21.78 -12.99 13.09
N TRP A 249 -23.09 -12.88 13.32
CA TRP A 249 -23.95 -11.92 12.60
C TRP A 249 -23.67 -10.48 13.00
N LEU A 250 -23.40 -10.24 14.29
CA LEU A 250 -22.97 -8.94 14.79
C LEU A 250 -21.61 -8.57 14.19
N PHE A 251 -20.67 -9.50 14.16
CA PHE A 251 -19.36 -9.33 13.53
C PHE A 251 -19.48 -8.90 12.06
N LEU A 252 -20.29 -9.61 11.26
CA LEU A 252 -20.52 -9.28 9.85
C LEU A 252 -21.14 -7.89 9.69
N SER A 253 -22.12 -7.55 10.52
CA SER A 253 -22.78 -6.24 10.48
C SER A 253 -21.82 -5.10 10.82
N VAL A 254 -20.98 -5.28 11.83
CA VAL A 254 -19.95 -4.29 12.19
C VAL A 254 -18.89 -4.18 11.10
N LEU A 255 -18.44 -5.28 10.50
CA LEU A 255 -17.48 -5.26 9.40
C LEU A 255 -17.98 -4.53 8.16
N PHE A 256 -19.27 -4.65 7.85
CA PHE A 256 -19.87 -3.85 6.77
C PHE A 256 -19.73 -2.35 7.07
N LEU A 257 -20.00 -1.94 8.32
CA LEU A 257 -19.82 -0.55 8.76
C LEU A 257 -18.35 -0.13 8.77
N VAL A 258 -17.42 -1.02 9.13
CA VAL A 258 -15.98 -0.79 9.00
C VAL A 258 -15.67 -0.41 7.55
N GLY A 259 -16.11 -1.22 6.58
CA GLY A 259 -15.87 -0.93 5.16
C GLY A 259 -16.41 0.43 4.72
N LEU A 260 -17.63 0.76 5.15
CA LEU A 260 -18.28 2.05 4.87
C LEU A 260 -17.49 3.24 5.41
N ILE A 261 -17.07 3.19 6.67
CA ILE A 261 -16.26 4.26 7.27
C ILE A 261 -14.84 4.28 6.69
N GLY A 262 -14.30 3.14 6.26
CA GLY A 262 -13.02 3.07 5.54
C GLY A 262 -13.03 3.96 4.30
N ALA A 263 -14.10 3.92 3.50
CA ALA A 263 -14.24 4.82 2.35
C ALA A 263 -14.24 6.30 2.75
N PHE A 264 -14.87 6.63 3.89
CA PHE A 264 -14.90 8.01 4.39
C PHE A 264 -13.51 8.49 4.80
N VAL A 265 -12.70 7.62 5.42
CA VAL A 265 -11.30 7.89 5.74
C VAL A 265 -10.52 8.19 4.46
N ASP A 266 -10.55 7.29 3.48
CA ASP A 266 -9.78 7.41 2.24
C ASP A 266 -10.12 8.69 1.46
N ILE A 267 -11.41 8.93 1.25
CA ILE A 267 -11.88 10.11 0.50
C ILE A 267 -11.54 11.39 1.27
N ALA A 268 -11.71 11.41 2.59
CA ALA A 268 -11.39 12.59 3.40
C ALA A 268 -9.89 12.90 3.39
N ILE A 269 -9.00 11.89 3.42
CA ILE A 269 -7.55 12.10 3.34
C ILE A 269 -7.19 12.75 2.01
N VAL A 270 -7.59 12.14 0.89
CA VAL A 270 -7.28 12.63 -0.46
C VAL A 270 -7.81 14.06 -0.65
N THR A 271 -9.06 14.30 -0.25
CA THR A 271 -9.70 15.61 -0.38
C THR A 271 -9.03 16.66 0.50
N ASN A 272 -8.67 16.35 1.75
CA ASN A 272 -7.98 17.31 2.61
C ASN A 272 -6.55 17.61 2.14
N ILE A 273 -5.84 16.62 1.58
CA ILE A 273 -4.53 16.89 0.96
C ILE A 273 -4.70 17.89 -0.18
N GLN A 274 -5.72 17.73 -1.03
CA GLN A 274 -5.99 18.67 -2.12
C GLN A 274 -6.41 20.06 -1.60
N CYS A 275 -7.35 20.14 -0.66
CA CYS A 275 -7.89 21.42 -0.18
C CYS A 275 -6.92 22.22 0.69
N LEU A 276 -6.04 21.55 1.44
CA LEU A 276 -5.08 22.21 2.33
C LEU A 276 -3.75 22.50 1.65
N SER A 277 -3.51 21.98 0.44
CA SER A 277 -2.28 22.24 -0.31
C SER A 277 -2.43 23.44 -1.24
N ASN A 278 -1.35 24.21 -1.39
CA ASN A 278 -1.24 25.18 -2.48
C ASN A 278 -1.16 24.45 -3.83
N GLU A 279 -1.61 25.08 -4.92
CA GLU A 279 -1.67 24.46 -6.26
C GLU A 279 -0.33 23.85 -6.70
N HIS A 280 0.78 24.52 -6.43
CA HIS A 280 2.12 24.05 -6.79
C HIS A 280 2.69 22.96 -5.84
N GLU A 281 2.00 22.66 -4.74
CA GLU A 281 2.46 21.76 -3.66
C GLU A 281 1.67 20.46 -3.55
N VAL A 282 0.52 20.34 -4.22
CA VAL A 282 -0.36 19.16 -4.17
C VAL A 282 0.40 17.87 -4.46
N GLY A 283 1.14 17.82 -5.57
CA GLY A 283 1.91 16.63 -5.96
C GLY A 283 3.01 16.26 -4.96
N ARG A 284 3.66 17.27 -4.36
CA ARG A 284 4.67 17.06 -3.32
C ARG A 284 4.05 16.47 -2.05
N ASN A 285 2.89 16.98 -1.64
CA ASN A 285 2.20 16.53 -0.43
C ASN A 285 1.59 15.13 -0.61
N PHE A 286 1.08 14.77 -1.79
CA PHE A 286 0.72 13.39 -2.12
C PHE A 286 1.93 12.45 -2.09
N SER A 287 3.04 12.86 -2.69
CA SER A 287 4.28 12.05 -2.67
C SER A 287 4.75 11.81 -1.23
N LEU A 288 4.69 12.84 -0.38
CA LEU A 288 5.01 12.73 1.04
C LEU A 288 4.04 11.78 1.76
N TYR A 289 2.74 11.92 1.52
CA TYR A 289 1.71 11.04 2.07
C TYR A 289 1.95 9.57 1.70
N TYR A 290 2.14 9.27 0.41
CA TYR A 290 2.42 7.90 -0.03
C TYR A 290 3.71 7.35 0.56
N PHE A 291 4.76 8.17 0.61
CA PHE A 291 6.03 7.77 1.22
C PHE A 291 5.87 7.41 2.70
N THR A 292 5.18 8.25 3.49
CA THR A 292 4.98 7.99 4.91
C THR A 292 3.99 6.85 5.14
N ALA A 293 2.95 6.71 4.33
CA ALA A 293 2.00 5.60 4.39
C ALA A 293 2.68 4.24 4.14
N VAL A 294 3.55 4.14 3.12
CA VAL A 294 4.33 2.91 2.83
C VAL A 294 5.27 2.56 3.99
N ILE A 295 5.88 3.56 4.65
CA ILE A 295 6.63 3.32 5.88
C ILE A 295 5.72 2.80 6.98
N GLY A 296 4.53 3.39 7.13
CA GLY A 296 3.51 2.93 8.06
C GLY A 296 3.15 1.46 7.84
N ASP A 297 2.87 1.08 6.60
CA ASP A 297 2.55 -0.29 6.18
C ASP A 297 3.69 -1.26 6.50
N ALA A 298 4.93 -0.88 6.17
CA ALA A 298 6.11 -1.71 6.45
C ALA A 298 6.31 -1.95 7.95
N VAL A 299 6.12 -0.90 8.76
CA VAL A 299 6.19 -1.02 10.22
C VAL A 299 4.99 -1.81 10.78
N SER A 300 3.84 -1.77 10.11
CA SER A 300 2.63 -2.47 10.55
C SER A 300 2.84 -3.96 10.70
N GLY A 301 3.58 -4.59 9.78
CA GLY A 301 3.90 -6.02 9.86
C GLY A 301 4.79 -6.37 11.05
N LEU A 302 5.78 -5.52 11.35
CA LEU A 302 6.68 -5.69 12.50
C LEU A 302 5.92 -5.51 13.82
N VAL A 303 5.08 -4.48 13.92
CA VAL A 303 4.25 -4.22 15.11
C VAL A 303 3.28 -5.37 15.35
N ALA A 304 2.56 -5.81 14.31
CA ALA A 304 1.66 -6.95 14.39
C ALA A 304 2.38 -8.22 14.87
N SER A 305 3.57 -8.48 14.33
CA SER A 305 4.38 -9.65 14.72
C SER A 305 4.82 -9.58 16.19
N LEU A 306 5.28 -8.41 16.65
CA LEU A 306 5.67 -8.21 18.05
C LEU A 306 4.47 -8.37 18.99
N VAL A 307 3.33 -7.78 18.65
CA VAL A 307 2.09 -7.92 19.42
C VAL A 307 1.64 -9.39 19.43
N PHE A 308 1.80 -10.12 18.34
CA PHE A 308 1.50 -11.55 18.29
C PHE A 308 2.35 -12.38 19.24
N VAL A 309 3.66 -12.11 19.30
CA VAL A 309 4.54 -12.79 20.27
C VAL A 309 4.14 -12.51 21.71
N LEU A 310 3.69 -11.29 22.01
CA LEU A 310 3.34 -10.86 23.37
C LEU A 310 1.93 -11.25 23.80
N ALA A 311 0.96 -11.21 22.89
CA ALA A 311 -0.47 -11.29 23.19
C ALA A 311 -1.18 -12.49 22.52
N GLY A 312 -0.52 -13.22 21.61
CA GLY A 312 -1.06 -14.41 20.96
C GLY A 312 -2.42 -14.17 20.29
N PRO A 313 -3.48 -14.95 20.62
CA PRO A 313 -4.82 -14.78 20.03
C PRO A 313 -5.45 -13.40 20.26
N ALA A 314 -5.01 -12.66 21.29
CA ALA A 314 -5.52 -11.30 21.56
C ALA A 314 -4.93 -10.23 20.63
N THR A 315 -4.09 -10.60 19.66
CA THR A 315 -3.47 -9.68 18.69
C THR A 315 -4.48 -8.82 17.95
N PHE A 316 -5.62 -9.40 17.57
CA PHE A 316 -6.67 -8.66 16.87
C PHE A 316 -7.23 -7.53 17.74
N ILE A 317 -7.49 -7.79 19.02
CA ILE A 317 -7.98 -6.79 19.97
C ILE A 317 -6.91 -5.72 20.23
N TRP A 318 -5.66 -6.10 20.46
CA TRP A 318 -4.59 -5.15 20.75
C TRP A 318 -4.27 -4.23 19.58
N MET A 319 -4.18 -4.77 18.36
CA MET A 319 -3.90 -3.96 17.16
C MET A 319 -5.05 -2.99 16.84
N THR A 320 -6.30 -3.43 17.02
CA THR A 320 -7.47 -2.56 16.81
C THR A 320 -7.63 -1.53 17.92
N LEU A 321 -7.23 -1.85 19.15
CA LEU A 321 -7.15 -0.88 20.25
C LEU A 321 -6.08 0.19 19.98
N MET A 322 -4.89 -0.19 19.49
CA MET A 322 -3.85 0.76 19.09
C MET A 322 -4.34 1.66 17.95
N LEU A 323 -5.04 1.09 16.97
CA LEU A 323 -5.66 1.85 15.89
C LEU A 323 -6.70 2.86 16.42
N PHE A 324 -7.51 2.47 17.41
CA PHE A 324 -8.48 3.36 18.05
C PHE A 324 -7.82 4.51 18.83
N ILE A 325 -6.72 4.25 19.52
CA ILE A 325 -6.03 5.25 20.37
C ILE A 325 -5.18 6.21 19.52
N ALA A 326 -4.57 5.74 18.44
CA ALA A 326 -3.69 6.52 17.56
C ALA A 326 -4.20 7.94 17.21
N PRO A 327 -5.45 8.13 16.73
CA PRO A 327 -5.97 9.44 16.35
C PRO A 327 -6.31 10.36 17.55
N VAL A 328 -6.44 9.82 18.77
CA VAL A 328 -6.87 10.59 19.96
C VAL A 328 -5.89 11.71 20.28
N HIS A 329 -4.58 11.46 20.13
CA HIS A 329 -3.54 12.46 20.44
C HIS A 329 -3.63 13.71 19.55
N TRP A 330 -4.04 13.56 18.29
CA TRP A 330 -4.22 14.69 17.37
C TRP A 330 -5.55 15.41 17.57
N ASN A 331 -6.59 14.72 18.02
CA ASN A 331 -7.90 15.32 18.26
C ASN A 331 -7.90 16.25 19.49
N LEU A 332 -7.12 15.91 20.54
CA LEU A 332 -7.01 16.71 21.76
C LEU A 332 -6.24 18.02 21.57
N LYS A 333 -5.24 18.04 20.69
CA LYS A 333 -4.41 19.22 20.45
C LYS A 333 -5.15 20.30 19.68
N GLY A 334 -6.08 19.91 18.80
CA GLY A 334 -6.93 20.82 18.05
C GLY A 334 -8.00 21.55 18.88
N ASN A 335 -8.21 21.20 20.15
CA ASN A 335 -9.09 21.95 21.07
C ASN A 335 -8.39 23.13 21.76
N ALA A 336 -7.05 23.20 21.73
CA ALA A 336 -6.29 24.29 22.35
C ALA A 336 -6.08 25.49 21.41
N ASP A 337 -6.10 25.26 20.09
CA ASP A 337 -5.70 26.25 19.07
C ASP A 337 -6.86 26.70 18.15
N ASP A 338 -8.12 26.51 18.55
CA ASP A 338 -9.29 26.91 17.75
C ASP A 338 -9.83 28.28 18.20
N PRO A 339 -9.55 29.39 17.47
CA PRO A 339 -10.11 30.70 17.79
C PRO A 339 -11.63 30.78 17.58
N ASP A 340 -12.24 29.84 16.84
CA ASP A 340 -13.68 29.77 16.60
C ASP A 340 -14.48 29.21 17.79
N ASN A 341 -13.82 28.77 18.87
CA ASN A 341 -14.49 28.36 20.11
C ASN A 341 -14.67 29.52 21.11
N ARG A 342 -14.48 30.76 20.65
CA ARG A 342 -14.79 32.01 21.36
C ARG A 342 -15.86 32.81 20.63
N ILE A 343 -17.07 32.27 20.48
CA ILE A 343 -18.36 32.99 20.46
C ILE A 343 -19.42 32.02 20.96
#